data_AF-A0A9W6PAM4-F1
#
_entry.id   AF-A0A9W6PAM4-F1
#
_cell.length_a   1.000
_cell.length_b   1.000
_cell.length_c   1.000
_cell.angle_alpha   90.00
_cell.angle_beta   90.00
_cell.angle_gamma   90.00
#
_symmetry.space_group_name_H-M   'P 1'
#
loop_
_entity.id
_entity.type
_entity.pdbx_description
1 polymer ?
#
loop_
_entity_poly.entity_id
_entity_poly.type
_entity_poly.pdbx_seq_one_letter_code
_entity_poly.pdbx_strand_id
1 'polypeptide(L)'
;MLEVSLSAAPLLFPAFAVLGVLFGVAAFLLARRRGRPPLGPVLWAVALAGESAATLTPTTSGSFGRPSCVFDPGGWEVAHGLQGALNLALYVPLAALGVWVFRRPLSVAAGCVLLSAGTELVQTALRTGRSCDVADLLDNSSGALLGTAAAVAALAWAGRRPPASRRDALGALGTAGGGLAAVALVVWLYVPLYGPSGHPPPRPDLTDVGVPAQRLMVGLFGPGDRLERTSLTTDTARSAFPLTEAVTDRGRFRFEAWSGLLVSVEFTAPEAAASPPRPEDEVLYTGTQFARTWFPDLAPGDARPTVAAPGPDGARLLTFRPPDASGTRLLEVTVSASGRVLSATASRPR
;
A
#
# COMPACT_ATOMS: atom_id res chain seq x y z
N MET A 1 2.47 -16.30 -1.36
CA MET A 1 2.12 -14.93 -1.81
C MET A 1 0.73 -14.51 -1.34
N LEU A 2 -0.33 -15.29 -1.63
CA LEU A 2 -1.69 -14.97 -1.14
C LEU A 2 -1.76 -14.81 0.38
N GLU A 3 -1.19 -15.73 1.16
CA GLU A 3 -1.20 -15.68 2.63
C GLU A 3 -0.53 -14.41 3.20
N VAL A 4 0.48 -13.90 2.51
CA VAL A 4 1.27 -12.70 2.87
C VAL A 4 0.47 -11.43 2.65
N SER A 5 -0.21 -11.37 1.51
CA SER A 5 -1.13 -10.29 1.19
C SER A 5 -2.34 -10.30 2.13
N LEU A 6 -2.75 -11.48 2.61
CA LEU A 6 -3.85 -11.62 3.57
C LEU A 6 -3.47 -11.28 5.01
N SER A 7 -2.24 -11.62 5.43
CA SER A 7 -1.74 -11.19 6.73
C SER A 7 -1.54 -9.68 6.80
N ALA A 8 -1.24 -9.04 5.67
CA ALA A 8 -1.08 -7.59 5.60
C ALA A 8 -2.41 -6.84 5.74
N ALA A 9 -3.54 -7.40 5.28
CA ALA A 9 -4.86 -6.78 5.32
C ALA A 9 -5.95 -7.82 5.66
N PRO A 10 -6.09 -8.24 6.93
CA PRO A 10 -6.97 -9.35 7.31
C PRO A 10 -8.46 -9.07 7.03
N LEU A 11 -8.84 -7.79 6.94
CA LEU A 11 -10.20 -7.35 6.67
C LEU A 11 -10.52 -7.21 5.18
N LEU A 12 -9.58 -7.49 4.28
CA LEU A 12 -9.77 -7.26 2.84
C LEU A 12 -10.96 -8.03 2.27
N PHE A 13 -11.03 -9.34 2.51
CA PHE A 13 -12.14 -10.16 2.01
C PHE A 13 -13.47 -9.87 2.71
N PRO A 14 -13.54 -9.72 4.04
CA PRO A 14 -14.76 -9.26 4.70
C PRO A 14 -15.25 -7.91 4.15
N ALA A 15 -14.35 -6.94 3.97
CA ALA A 15 -14.69 -5.63 3.41
C ALA A 15 -15.21 -5.76 1.97
N PHE A 16 -14.53 -6.52 1.12
CA PHE A 16 -14.98 -6.79 -0.24
C PHE A 16 -16.36 -7.44 -0.28
N ALA A 17 -16.62 -8.45 0.56
CA ALA A 17 -17.91 -9.12 0.61
C ALA A 17 -19.03 -8.16 1.02
N VAL A 18 -18.82 -7.36 2.08
CA VAL A 18 -19.80 -6.37 2.55
C VAL A 18 -20.04 -5.29 1.51
N LEU A 19 -18.99 -4.66 0.99
CA LEU A 19 -19.09 -3.62 -0.04
C LEU A 19 -19.71 -4.16 -1.33
N GLY A 20 -19.34 -5.38 -1.74
CA GLY A 20 -19.87 -6.04 -2.94
C GLY A 20 -21.38 -6.27 -2.84
N VAL A 21 -21.88 -6.71 -1.68
CA VAL A 21 -23.32 -6.84 -1.43
C VAL A 21 -23.99 -5.48 -1.44
N LEU A 22 -23.46 -4.50 -0.71
CA LEU A 22 -24.07 -3.16 -0.60
C LEU A 22 -24.15 -2.46 -1.97
N PHE A 23 -23.03 -2.38 -2.68
CA PHE A 23 -22.96 -1.73 -3.99
C PHE A 23 -23.73 -2.53 -5.05
N GLY A 24 -23.62 -3.86 -5.04
CA GLY A 24 -24.35 -4.74 -5.95
C GLY A 24 -25.87 -4.62 -5.79
N VAL A 25 -26.38 -4.66 -4.57
CA VAL A 25 -27.82 -4.49 -4.28
C VAL A 25 -28.29 -3.10 -4.69
N ALA A 26 -27.54 -2.05 -4.36
CA ALA A 26 -27.87 -0.68 -4.77
C ALA A 26 -27.95 -0.55 -6.30
N ALA A 27 -26.96 -1.08 -7.02
CA ALA A 27 -26.92 -1.08 -8.48
C ALA A 27 -28.06 -1.90 -9.09
N PHE A 28 -28.39 -3.06 -8.52
CA PHE A 28 -29.51 -3.90 -8.93
C PHE A 28 -30.84 -3.15 -8.80
N LEU A 29 -31.11 -2.57 -7.63
CA LEU A 29 -32.34 -1.81 -7.37
C LEU A 29 -32.46 -0.61 -8.31
N LEU A 30 -31.37 0.11 -8.54
CA LEU A 30 -31.34 1.26 -9.43
C LEU A 30 -31.56 0.86 -10.90
N ALA A 31 -30.98 -0.27 -11.33
CA ALA A 31 -31.20 -0.80 -12.67
C ALA A 31 -32.65 -1.24 -12.87
N ARG A 32 -33.24 -1.94 -11.89
CA ARG A 32 -34.65 -2.35 -11.88
C ARG A 32 -35.59 -1.15 -11.94
N ARG A 33 -35.37 -0.12 -11.12
CA ARG A 33 -36.16 1.12 -11.12
C ARG A 33 -36.11 1.86 -12.45
N ARG A 34 -35.03 1.71 -13.22
CA ARG A 34 -34.84 2.35 -14.54
C ARG A 34 -35.21 1.43 -15.72
N GLY A 35 -35.75 0.24 -15.46
CA GLY A 35 -36.12 -0.72 -16.52
C GLY A 35 -34.93 -1.24 -17.33
N ARG A 36 -33.73 -1.29 -16.75
CA ARG A 36 -32.49 -1.74 -17.43
C ARG A 36 -32.06 -3.13 -16.94
N PRO A 37 -31.40 -3.94 -17.79
CA PRO A 37 -30.85 -5.22 -17.36
C PRO A 37 -29.80 -5.00 -16.24
N PRO A 38 -29.92 -5.69 -15.09
CA PRO A 38 -29.14 -5.36 -13.91
C PRO A 38 -27.70 -5.90 -13.93
N LEU A 39 -27.40 -6.91 -14.77
CA LEU A 39 -26.12 -7.62 -14.72
C LEU A 39 -24.91 -6.69 -14.89
N GLY A 40 -24.91 -5.82 -15.91
CA GLY A 40 -23.81 -4.87 -16.14
C GLY A 40 -23.57 -3.93 -14.96
N PRO A 41 -24.59 -3.18 -14.50
CA PRO A 41 -24.47 -2.33 -13.31
C PRO A 41 -24.00 -3.06 -12.05
N VAL A 42 -24.47 -4.28 -11.80
CA VAL A 42 -24.07 -5.09 -10.65
C VAL A 42 -22.59 -5.48 -10.75
N LEU A 43 -22.14 -5.98 -11.89
CA LEU A 43 -20.72 -6.33 -12.09
C LEU A 43 -19.81 -5.11 -11.94
N TRP A 44 -20.21 -3.96 -12.50
CA TRP A 44 -19.48 -2.71 -12.33
C TRP A 44 -19.39 -2.30 -10.85
N ALA A 45 -20.50 -2.41 -10.11
CA ALA A 45 -20.55 -2.07 -8.69
C ALA A 45 -19.70 -3.02 -7.83
N VAL A 46 -19.62 -4.30 -8.20
CA VAL A 46 -18.73 -5.28 -7.55
C VAL A 46 -17.26 -4.98 -7.86
N ALA A 47 -16.92 -4.57 -9.09
CA ALA A 47 -15.57 -4.13 -9.43
C ALA A 47 -15.17 -2.89 -8.61
N LEU A 48 -16.08 -1.93 -8.43
CA LEU A 48 -15.88 -0.76 -7.57
C LEU A 48 -15.66 -1.18 -6.11
N ALA A 49 -16.43 -2.15 -5.61
CA ALA A 49 -16.21 -2.70 -4.27
C ALA A 49 -14.84 -3.38 -4.13
N GLY A 50 -14.36 -4.05 -5.18
CA GLY A 50 -13.03 -4.66 -5.22
C GLY A 50 -11.91 -3.63 -5.10
N GLU A 51 -11.96 -2.57 -5.90
CA GLU A 51 -11.06 -1.42 -5.79
C GLU A 51 -11.11 -0.84 -4.38
N SER A 52 -12.29 -0.45 -3.90
CA SER A 52 -12.43 0.25 -2.62
C SER A 52 -12.01 -0.62 -1.44
N ALA A 53 -12.24 -1.94 -1.49
CA ALA A 53 -11.74 -2.85 -0.47
C ALA A 53 -10.21 -2.97 -0.53
N ALA A 54 -9.63 -3.10 -1.73
CA ALA A 54 -8.19 -3.22 -1.90
C ALA A 54 -7.44 -1.96 -1.43
N THR A 55 -7.99 -0.78 -1.70
CA THR A 55 -7.38 0.51 -1.38
C THR A 55 -7.71 0.95 0.06
N LEU A 56 -8.96 0.90 0.51
CA LEU A 56 -9.35 1.49 1.80
C LEU A 56 -9.21 0.56 3.01
N THR A 57 -8.96 -0.75 2.81
CA THR A 57 -8.72 -1.65 3.95
C THR A 57 -7.38 -1.31 4.62
N PRO A 58 -7.37 -1.01 5.93
CA PRO A 58 -6.13 -0.73 6.66
C PRO A 58 -5.18 -1.94 6.65
N THR A 59 -3.89 -1.66 6.49
CA THR A 59 -2.83 -2.66 6.60
C THR A 59 -2.25 -2.71 8.01
N THR A 60 -1.68 -3.86 8.38
CA THR A 60 -1.00 -4.07 9.66
C THR A 60 0.43 -3.52 9.69
N SER A 61 1.02 -3.31 8.51
CA SER A 61 2.35 -2.76 8.29
C SER A 61 2.32 -1.59 7.30
N GLY A 62 3.41 -0.83 7.23
CA GLY A 62 3.58 0.29 6.30
C GLY A 62 3.80 1.64 6.99
N SER A 63 3.30 2.70 6.38
CA SER A 63 3.48 4.10 6.80
C SER A 63 2.30 4.55 7.66
N PHE A 64 2.53 4.73 8.97
CA PHE A 64 1.50 5.14 9.94
C PHE A 64 1.69 6.55 10.49
N GLY A 65 2.67 7.28 9.96
CA GLY A 65 3.04 8.62 10.40
C GLY A 65 2.04 9.69 9.97
N ARG A 66 2.55 10.91 9.81
CA ARG A 66 1.73 12.02 9.33
C ARG A 66 1.30 11.76 7.88
N PRO A 67 0.07 12.16 7.50
CA PRO A 67 -0.36 12.09 6.11
C PRO A 67 0.65 12.80 5.20
N SER A 68 1.22 12.09 4.23
CA SER A 68 2.18 12.65 3.27
C SER A 68 2.04 11.97 1.92
N CYS A 69 2.32 12.73 0.84
CA CYS A 69 2.48 12.16 -0.49
C CYS A 69 3.94 12.15 -0.90
N VAL A 70 4.37 11.03 -1.46
CA VAL A 70 5.70 10.86 -2.04
C VAL A 70 5.61 11.16 -3.54
N PHE A 71 6.52 12.00 -4.00
CA PHE A 71 6.74 12.25 -5.42
C PHE A 71 8.10 11.67 -5.81
N ASP A 72 8.11 10.49 -6.43
CA ASP A 72 9.32 9.91 -7.01
C ASP A 72 9.32 10.12 -8.54
N PRO A 73 10.31 10.87 -9.09
CA PRO A 73 10.45 11.07 -10.53
C PRO A 73 10.63 9.77 -11.34
N GLY A 74 10.99 8.66 -10.70
CA GLY A 74 11.18 7.34 -11.33
C GLY A 74 9.90 6.56 -11.66
N GLY A 75 8.71 7.13 -11.45
CA GLY A 75 7.41 6.43 -11.43
C GLY A 75 6.97 5.60 -12.65
N TRP A 76 7.76 5.53 -13.73
CA TRP A 76 7.49 4.63 -14.86
C TRP A 76 7.98 3.20 -14.64
N GLU A 77 8.93 2.95 -13.72
CA GLU A 77 9.41 1.59 -13.42
C GLU A 77 8.36 0.75 -12.68
N VAL A 78 7.38 1.39 -12.04
CA VAL A 78 6.39 0.74 -11.17
C VAL A 78 5.37 -0.10 -11.95
N ALA A 79 5.07 0.26 -13.20
CA ALA A 79 4.18 -0.51 -14.08
C ALA A 79 4.68 -1.95 -14.36
N HIS A 80 5.98 -2.21 -14.17
CA HIS A 80 6.58 -3.54 -14.34
C HIS A 80 6.67 -4.35 -13.04
N GLY A 81 6.46 -3.71 -11.89
CA GLY A 81 6.40 -4.37 -10.59
C GLY A 81 5.06 -5.08 -10.36
N LEU A 82 5.06 -6.05 -9.44
CA LEU A 82 3.84 -6.74 -9.04
C LEU A 82 2.76 -5.76 -8.52
N GLN A 83 3.16 -4.71 -7.80
CA GLN A 83 2.25 -3.69 -7.28
C GLN A 83 1.55 -2.92 -8.42
N GLY A 84 2.31 -2.40 -9.39
CA GLY A 84 1.73 -1.71 -10.53
C GLY A 84 0.81 -2.62 -11.35
N ALA A 85 1.21 -3.88 -11.58
CA ALA A 85 0.34 -4.85 -12.25
C ALA A 85 -1.00 -5.07 -11.53
N LEU A 86 -1.01 -5.09 -10.19
CA LEU A 86 -2.23 -5.20 -9.39
C LEU A 86 -3.10 -3.94 -9.47
N ASN A 87 -2.50 -2.76 -9.43
CA ASN A 87 -3.19 -1.47 -9.63
C ASN A 87 -3.89 -1.41 -11.01
N LEU A 88 -3.17 -1.80 -12.07
CA LEU A 88 -3.73 -1.95 -13.41
C LEU A 88 -4.91 -2.94 -13.41
N ALA A 89 -4.73 -4.11 -12.78
CA ALA A 89 -5.73 -5.16 -12.74
C ALA A 89 -7.02 -4.76 -11.99
N LEU A 90 -6.94 -3.86 -11.00
CA LEU A 90 -8.11 -3.32 -10.30
C LEU A 90 -8.94 -2.39 -11.19
N TYR A 91 -8.27 -1.51 -11.95
CA TYR A 91 -8.94 -0.46 -12.72
C TYR A 91 -9.42 -0.90 -14.10
N VAL A 92 -8.75 -1.87 -14.74
CA VAL A 92 -9.17 -2.41 -16.05
C VAL A 92 -10.63 -2.90 -16.05
N PRO A 93 -11.06 -3.83 -15.18
CA PRO A 93 -12.45 -4.32 -15.18
C PRO A 93 -13.43 -3.22 -14.77
N LEU A 94 -13.05 -2.36 -13.80
CA LEU A 94 -13.88 -1.25 -13.35
C LEU A 94 -14.21 -0.28 -14.50
N ALA A 95 -13.19 0.16 -15.23
CA ALA A 95 -13.36 1.05 -16.37
C ALA A 95 -14.10 0.36 -17.52
N ALA A 96 -13.74 -0.87 -17.88
CA ALA A 96 -14.37 -1.59 -18.98
C ALA A 96 -15.88 -1.79 -18.77
N LEU A 97 -16.27 -2.27 -17.58
CA LEU A 97 -17.67 -2.44 -17.19
C LEU A 97 -18.38 -1.08 -17.12
N GLY A 98 -17.71 -0.04 -16.63
CA GLY A 98 -18.22 1.32 -16.61
C GLY A 98 -18.57 1.82 -18.01
N VAL A 99 -17.68 1.64 -18.99
CA VAL A 99 -17.94 2.00 -20.39
C VAL A 99 -19.14 1.24 -20.95
N TRP A 100 -19.25 -0.07 -20.68
CA TRP A 100 -20.40 -0.86 -21.14
C TRP A 100 -21.73 -0.39 -20.55
N VAL A 101 -21.74 0.00 -19.27
CA VAL A 101 -22.94 0.46 -18.55
C VAL A 101 -23.33 1.88 -18.94
N PHE A 102 -22.37 2.81 -18.96
CA PHE A 102 -22.65 4.24 -19.11
C PHE A 102 -22.53 4.73 -20.55
N ARG A 103 -21.84 3.99 -21.42
CA ARG A 103 -21.58 4.36 -22.83
C ARG A 103 -20.90 5.73 -22.99
N ARG A 104 -20.05 6.08 -22.02
CA ARG A 104 -19.36 7.37 -21.88
C ARG A 104 -17.88 7.16 -21.56
N PRO A 105 -17.06 6.77 -22.56
CA PRO A 105 -15.68 6.38 -22.33
C PRO A 105 -14.85 7.47 -21.64
N LEU A 106 -15.01 8.73 -22.05
CA LEU A 106 -14.21 9.82 -21.48
C LEU A 106 -14.62 10.12 -20.04
N SER A 107 -15.92 10.17 -19.75
CA SER A 107 -16.40 10.39 -18.37
C SER A 107 -16.02 9.24 -17.43
N VAL A 108 -16.01 8.00 -17.93
CA VAL A 108 -15.62 6.83 -17.12
C VAL A 108 -14.13 6.87 -16.81
N ALA A 109 -13.28 7.15 -17.80
CA ALA A 109 -11.84 7.30 -17.58
C ALA A 109 -11.55 8.43 -16.57
N ALA A 110 -12.18 9.61 -16.77
CA ALA A 110 -12.05 10.73 -15.83
C ALA A 110 -12.51 10.36 -14.41
N GLY A 111 -13.64 9.66 -14.27
CA GLY A 111 -14.14 9.19 -12.97
C GLY A 111 -13.20 8.21 -12.29
N CYS A 112 -12.55 7.33 -13.05
CA CYS A 112 -11.56 6.39 -12.50
C CYS A 112 -10.28 7.11 -12.02
N VAL A 113 -9.78 8.09 -12.78
CA VAL A 113 -8.64 8.93 -12.35
C VAL A 113 -8.97 9.65 -11.05
N LEU A 114 -10.17 10.24 -10.95
CA LEU A 114 -10.61 10.89 -9.71
C LEU A 114 -10.79 9.92 -8.55
N LEU A 115 -11.31 8.72 -8.82
CA LEU A 115 -11.43 7.68 -7.81
C LEU A 115 -10.04 7.29 -7.27
N SER A 116 -9.05 7.13 -8.14
CA SER A 116 -7.67 6.84 -7.73
C SER A 116 -7.10 7.99 -6.89
N ALA A 117 -7.17 9.22 -7.38
CA ALA A 117 -6.68 10.37 -6.64
C ALA A 117 -7.40 10.56 -5.29
N GLY A 118 -8.71 10.29 -5.23
CA GLY A 118 -9.51 10.37 -4.02
C GLY A 118 -9.20 9.25 -3.03
N THR A 119 -8.95 8.03 -3.49
CA THR A 119 -8.65 6.88 -2.62
C THR A 119 -7.26 7.01 -2.01
N GLU A 120 -6.25 7.43 -2.78
CA GLU A 120 -4.91 7.80 -2.29
C GLU A 120 -4.98 8.84 -1.18
N LEU A 121 -5.79 9.88 -1.39
CA LEU A 121 -6.00 10.95 -0.41
C LEU A 121 -6.71 10.45 0.86
N VAL A 122 -7.75 9.63 0.71
CA VAL A 122 -8.49 9.05 1.84
C VAL A 122 -7.61 8.07 2.62
N GLN A 123 -6.85 7.21 1.95
CA GLN A 123 -5.90 6.28 2.58
C GLN A 123 -4.89 7.03 3.45
N THR A 124 -4.37 8.14 2.91
CA THR A 124 -3.41 9.03 3.56
C THR A 124 -4.02 9.76 4.76
N ALA A 125 -5.21 10.32 4.58
CA ALA A 125 -5.94 11.01 5.66
C ALA A 125 -6.33 10.07 6.80
N LEU A 126 -6.76 8.85 6.49
CA LEU A 126 -7.16 7.83 7.46
C LEU A 126 -5.97 7.04 8.05
N ARG A 127 -4.75 7.29 7.57
CA ARG A 127 -3.50 6.61 7.98
C ARG A 127 -3.67 5.10 7.89
N THR A 128 -4.08 4.60 6.74
CA THR A 128 -4.37 3.16 6.53
C THR A 128 -3.12 2.27 6.56
N GLY A 129 -1.93 2.81 6.83
CA GLY A 129 -0.64 2.12 6.63
C GLY A 129 -0.04 2.39 5.25
N ARG A 130 -0.67 3.25 4.46
CA ARG A 130 -0.25 3.64 3.11
C ARG A 130 -0.09 5.17 3.05
N SER A 131 0.95 5.63 2.36
CA SER A 131 1.13 7.02 1.96
C SER A 131 0.72 7.18 0.50
N CYS A 132 0.23 8.36 0.12
CA CYS A 132 -0.10 8.60 -1.27
C CYS A 132 1.15 8.53 -2.15
N ASP A 133 1.08 7.79 -3.23
CA ASP A 133 2.15 7.66 -4.21
C ASP A 133 1.66 8.08 -5.60
N VAL A 134 2.42 8.96 -6.24
CA VAL A 134 2.11 9.37 -7.61
C VAL A 134 2.25 8.19 -8.58
N ALA A 135 3.13 7.23 -8.30
CA ALA A 135 3.22 6.01 -9.10
C ALA A 135 1.92 5.20 -9.06
N ASP A 136 1.31 5.04 -7.89
CA ASP A 136 0.02 4.33 -7.75
C ASP A 136 -1.09 5.05 -8.53
N LEU A 137 -1.13 6.39 -8.49
CA LEU A 137 -2.06 7.19 -9.31
C LEU A 137 -1.86 6.96 -10.82
N LEU A 138 -0.60 6.91 -11.29
CA LEU A 138 -0.28 6.68 -12.70
C LEU A 138 -0.66 5.27 -13.15
N ASP A 139 -0.38 4.25 -12.33
CA ASP A 139 -0.70 2.86 -12.63
C ASP A 139 -2.22 2.62 -12.69
N ASN A 140 -2.95 3.12 -11.70
CA ASN A 140 -4.41 3.07 -11.67
C ASN A 140 -5.03 3.79 -12.88
N SER A 141 -4.51 4.99 -13.21
CA SER A 141 -4.95 5.76 -14.37
C SER A 141 -4.66 5.00 -15.68
N SER A 142 -3.51 4.35 -15.77
CA SER A 142 -3.14 3.51 -16.93
C SER A 142 -4.07 2.31 -17.06
N GLY A 143 -4.38 1.62 -15.96
CA GLY A 143 -5.38 0.55 -15.92
C GLY A 143 -6.76 1.02 -16.39
N ALA A 144 -7.18 2.22 -15.95
CA ALA A 144 -8.45 2.80 -16.37
C ALA A 144 -8.50 3.12 -17.88
N LEU A 145 -7.41 3.64 -18.44
CA LEU A 145 -7.29 3.91 -19.87
C LEU A 145 -7.31 2.60 -20.68
N LEU A 146 -6.57 1.58 -20.25
CA LEU A 146 -6.55 0.25 -20.87
C LEU A 146 -7.94 -0.40 -20.86
N GLY A 147 -8.62 -0.40 -19.72
CA GLY A 147 -9.98 -0.94 -19.59
C GLY A 147 -10.99 -0.18 -20.46
N THR A 148 -10.88 1.15 -20.51
CA THR A 148 -11.70 2.00 -21.38
C THR A 148 -11.48 1.67 -22.86
N ALA A 149 -10.22 1.58 -23.29
CA ALA A 149 -9.84 1.27 -24.67
C ALA A 149 -10.34 -0.13 -25.08
N ALA A 150 -10.16 -1.13 -24.21
CA ALA A 150 -10.63 -2.49 -24.44
C ALA A 150 -12.16 -2.56 -24.61
N ALA A 151 -12.90 -1.86 -23.75
CA ALA A 151 -14.36 -1.81 -23.86
C ALA A 151 -14.84 -1.07 -25.12
N VAL A 152 -14.17 0.01 -25.52
CA VAL A 152 -14.46 0.73 -26.76
C VAL A 152 -14.19 -0.17 -27.97
N ALA A 153 -13.06 -0.87 -28.01
CA ALA A 153 -12.71 -1.81 -29.08
C ALA A 153 -13.73 -2.95 -29.18
N ALA A 154 -14.09 -3.58 -28.06
CA ALA A 154 -15.09 -4.65 -28.02
C ALA A 154 -16.47 -4.16 -28.51
N LEU A 155 -16.88 -2.96 -28.10
CA LEU A 155 -18.11 -2.33 -28.57
C LEU A 155 -18.07 -2.02 -30.07
N ALA A 156 -16.95 -1.51 -30.58
CA ALA A 156 -16.75 -1.23 -32.00
C ALA A 156 -16.80 -2.52 -32.84
N TRP A 157 -16.14 -3.59 -32.40
CA TRP A 157 -16.20 -4.91 -33.04
C TRP A 157 -17.61 -5.51 -33.04
N ALA A 158 -18.40 -5.26 -31.99
CA ALA A 158 -19.80 -5.65 -31.94
C ALA A 158 -20.73 -4.73 -32.76
N GLY A 159 -20.20 -3.79 -33.56
CA GLY A 159 -20.99 -2.84 -34.35
C GLY A 159 -21.70 -1.77 -33.53
N ARG A 160 -21.36 -1.64 -32.24
CA ARG A 160 -22.01 -0.74 -31.27
C ARG A 160 -21.06 0.39 -30.90
N ARG A 161 -20.86 1.38 -31.77
CA ARG A 161 -19.94 2.50 -31.45
C ARG A 161 -20.43 3.26 -30.20
N PRO A 162 -19.62 3.38 -29.13
CA PRO A 162 -19.96 4.31 -28.07
C PRO A 162 -19.95 5.71 -28.68
N PRO A 163 -20.99 6.53 -28.46
CA PRO A 163 -21.01 7.87 -29.01
C PRO A 163 -19.91 8.68 -28.31
N ALA A 164 -18.80 8.93 -29.00
CA ALA A 164 -17.84 9.97 -28.64
C ALA A 164 -18.54 11.33 -28.84
N SER A 165 -19.44 11.65 -27.92
CA SER A 165 -20.28 12.83 -28.00
C SER A 165 -19.55 14.01 -27.38
N ARG A 166 -19.73 15.21 -27.95
CA ARG A 166 -19.24 16.46 -27.35
C ARG A 166 -19.67 16.61 -25.88
N ARG A 167 -20.85 16.08 -25.52
CA ARG A 167 -21.34 16.05 -24.13
C ARG A 167 -20.50 15.15 -23.22
N ASP A 168 -20.02 14.01 -23.70
CA ASP A 168 -19.11 13.14 -22.94
C ASP A 168 -17.76 13.83 -22.72
N ALA A 169 -17.20 14.46 -23.77
CA ALA A 169 -15.95 15.22 -23.64
C ALA A 169 -16.08 16.39 -22.66
N LEU A 170 -17.15 17.20 -22.75
CA LEU A 170 -17.40 18.30 -21.81
C LEU A 170 -17.64 17.80 -20.39
N GLY A 171 -18.38 16.69 -20.24
CA GLY A 171 -18.60 16.05 -18.94
C GLY A 171 -17.30 15.54 -18.32
N ALA A 172 -16.44 14.89 -19.11
CA ALA A 172 -15.15 14.40 -18.70
C ALA A 172 -14.22 15.55 -18.29
N LEU A 173 -14.16 16.63 -19.09
CA LEU A 173 -13.36 17.82 -18.76
C LEU A 173 -13.83 18.49 -17.47
N GLY A 174 -15.13 18.67 -17.29
CA GLY A 174 -15.68 19.25 -16.06
C GLY A 174 -15.42 18.36 -14.85
N THR A 175 -15.58 17.04 -15.01
CA THR A 175 -15.30 16.05 -13.96
C THR A 175 -13.82 16.05 -13.60
N ALA A 176 -12.92 15.79 -14.55
CA ALA A 176 -11.48 15.74 -14.31
C ALA A 176 -10.95 17.09 -13.80
N GLY A 177 -11.29 18.20 -14.46
CA GLY A 177 -10.81 19.52 -14.08
C GLY A 177 -11.28 19.94 -12.68
N GLY A 178 -12.58 19.84 -12.40
CA GLY A 178 -13.13 20.20 -11.10
C GLY A 178 -12.68 19.25 -9.98
N GLY A 179 -12.68 17.95 -10.25
CA GLY A 179 -12.28 16.93 -9.28
C GLY A 179 -10.79 16.97 -8.95
N LEU A 180 -9.91 17.08 -9.96
CA LEU A 180 -8.47 17.19 -9.72
C LEU A 180 -8.11 18.51 -9.04
N ALA A 181 -8.80 19.61 -9.36
CA ALA A 181 -8.62 20.88 -8.65
C ALA A 181 -9.03 20.74 -7.16
N ALA A 182 -10.12 20.03 -6.87
CA ALA A 182 -10.52 19.77 -5.49
C ALA A 182 -9.50 18.88 -4.75
N VAL A 183 -8.99 17.81 -5.38
CA VAL A 183 -7.93 16.97 -4.80
C VAL A 183 -6.68 17.80 -4.56
N ALA A 184 -6.22 18.57 -5.56
CA ALA A 184 -5.06 19.43 -5.44
C ALA A 184 -5.22 20.46 -4.31
N LEU A 185 -6.41 21.03 -4.13
CA LEU A 185 -6.71 21.93 -3.04
C LEU A 185 -6.61 21.24 -1.67
N VAL A 186 -7.17 20.03 -1.53
CA VAL A 186 -7.08 19.28 -0.26
C VAL A 186 -5.63 18.90 0.02
N VAL A 187 -4.89 18.43 -0.98
CA VAL A 187 -3.46 18.15 -0.85
C VAL A 187 -2.71 19.40 -0.40
N TRP A 188 -2.90 20.52 -1.08
CA TRP A 188 -2.24 21.78 -0.74
C TRP A 188 -2.55 22.29 0.67
N LEU A 189 -3.80 22.13 1.13
CA LEU A 189 -4.24 22.60 2.45
C LEU A 189 -3.89 21.65 3.61
N TYR A 190 -3.86 20.33 3.36
CA TYR A 190 -3.88 19.33 4.43
C TYR A 190 -2.79 18.25 4.33
N VAL A 191 -2.16 18.09 3.16
CA VAL A 191 -1.17 17.02 2.93
C VAL A 191 0.17 17.64 2.56
N PRO A 192 1.16 17.67 3.48
CA PRO A 192 2.48 18.14 3.12
C PRO A 192 3.08 17.26 2.00
N LEU A 193 3.50 17.93 0.92
CA LEU A 193 4.20 17.31 -0.21
C LEU A 193 5.69 17.25 0.09
N TYR A 194 6.29 16.07 -0.09
CA TYR A 194 7.74 15.90 0.06
C TYR A 194 8.35 15.29 -1.20
N GLY A 195 9.42 15.93 -1.67
CA GLY A 195 10.27 15.42 -2.74
C GLY A 195 11.70 15.22 -2.24
N PRO A 196 12.53 14.44 -2.98
CA PRO A 196 13.94 14.20 -2.65
C PRO A 196 14.77 15.48 -2.43
N SER A 197 14.37 16.58 -3.06
CA SER A 197 15.00 17.91 -3.03
C SER A 197 14.31 18.92 -2.08
N GLY A 198 13.29 18.50 -1.35
CA GLY A 198 12.50 19.38 -0.46
C GLY A 198 13.19 19.71 0.86
N HIS A 199 12.73 20.79 1.51
CA HIS A 199 13.17 21.17 2.86
C HIS A 199 12.95 20.00 3.83
N PRO A 200 13.87 19.76 4.80
CA PRO A 200 13.64 18.78 5.84
C PRO A 200 12.31 19.11 6.53
N PRO A 201 11.48 18.11 6.84
CA PRO A 201 10.25 18.36 7.56
C PRO A 201 10.57 19.05 8.90
N PRO A 202 9.59 19.75 9.51
CA PRO A 202 9.74 20.26 10.87
C PRO A 202 10.27 19.17 11.84
N ARG A 203 10.70 19.50 13.05
CA ARG A 203 10.87 18.43 14.04
C ARG A 203 9.48 17.93 14.45
N PRO A 204 9.24 16.60 14.46
CA PRO A 204 7.96 16.07 14.91
C PRO A 204 7.86 16.27 16.41
N ASP A 205 6.65 16.57 16.91
CA ASP A 205 6.40 16.60 18.35
C ASP A 205 6.29 15.15 18.87
N LEU A 206 6.67 14.91 20.13
CA LEU A 206 6.50 13.59 20.77
C LEU A 206 5.03 13.16 20.82
N THR A 207 4.10 14.12 20.79
CA THR A 207 2.66 13.82 20.67
C THR A 207 2.29 13.22 19.30
N ASP A 208 3.04 13.54 18.24
CA ASP A 208 2.78 13.03 16.89
C ASP A 208 3.18 11.55 16.72
N VAL A 209 4.10 11.04 17.56
CA VAL A 209 4.70 9.70 17.39
C VAL A 209 4.02 8.59 18.19
N GLY A 210 3.12 8.94 19.12
CA GLY A 210 2.43 7.95 19.98
C GLY A 210 1.49 7.01 19.21
N VAL A 211 0.69 7.52 18.27
CA VAL A 211 -0.23 6.71 17.47
C VAL A 211 0.53 5.76 16.52
N PRO A 212 1.54 6.20 15.75
CA PRO A 212 2.39 5.31 14.97
C PRO A 212 3.07 4.23 15.84
N ALA A 213 3.64 4.60 16.99
CA ALA A 213 4.28 3.65 17.90
C ALA A 213 3.30 2.57 18.37
N GLN A 214 2.10 2.95 18.81
CA GLN A 214 1.08 1.99 19.26
C GLN A 214 0.67 1.02 18.14
N ARG A 215 0.48 1.50 16.91
CA ARG A 215 0.10 0.65 15.76
C ARG A 215 1.21 -0.31 15.37
N LEU A 216 2.45 0.18 15.26
CA LEU A 216 3.61 -0.66 14.97
C LEU A 216 3.82 -1.71 16.07
N MET A 217 3.66 -1.34 17.34
CA MET A 217 3.73 -2.28 18.46
C MET A 217 2.69 -3.39 18.34
N VAL A 218 1.42 -3.03 18.13
CA VAL A 218 0.34 -4.02 17.99
C VAL A 218 0.57 -4.93 16.78
N GLY A 219 1.09 -4.41 15.67
CA GLY A 219 1.40 -5.24 14.51
C GLY A 219 2.63 -6.13 14.70
N LEU A 220 3.71 -5.62 15.31
CA LEU A 220 4.97 -6.35 15.50
C LEU A 220 4.88 -7.42 16.58
N PHE A 221 4.24 -7.10 17.70
CA PHE A 221 4.22 -7.96 18.87
C PHE A 221 2.83 -8.55 19.14
N GLY A 222 1.76 -7.89 18.71
CA GLY A 222 0.37 -8.33 18.96
C GLY A 222 -0.36 -7.45 19.98
N PRO A 223 -1.67 -7.68 20.18
CA PRO A 223 -2.45 -6.95 21.17
C PRO A 223 -2.03 -7.33 22.60
N GLY A 224 -2.10 -6.38 23.53
CA GLY A 224 -1.82 -6.59 24.95
C GLY A 224 -0.47 -6.05 25.44
N ASP A 225 0.41 -5.67 24.53
CA ASP A 225 1.71 -5.08 24.89
C ASP A 225 1.61 -3.66 25.39
N ARG A 226 2.60 -3.31 26.20
CA ARG A 226 2.70 -1.99 26.81
C ARG A 226 3.88 -1.24 26.25
N LEU A 227 3.58 -0.07 25.68
CA LEU A 227 4.58 0.93 25.33
C LEU A 227 5.13 1.54 26.64
N GLU A 228 6.41 1.29 26.93
CA GLU A 228 7.06 1.77 28.16
C GLU A 228 7.66 3.17 27.97
N ARG A 229 8.32 3.38 26.82
CA ARG A 229 9.03 4.62 26.53
C ARG A 229 9.08 4.88 25.03
N THR A 230 8.94 6.15 24.67
CA THR A 230 9.25 6.66 23.34
C THR A 230 10.28 7.78 23.43
N SER A 231 11.31 7.75 22.60
CA SER A 231 12.32 8.80 22.52
C SER A 231 12.71 9.09 21.08
N LEU A 232 12.90 10.38 20.77
CA LEU A 232 13.45 10.80 19.48
C LEU A 232 14.96 10.61 19.48
N THR A 233 15.48 10.02 18.41
CA THR A 233 16.90 9.82 18.15
C THR A 233 17.23 10.19 16.71
N THR A 234 18.50 10.37 16.42
CA THR A 234 19.01 10.65 15.08
C THR A 234 20.09 9.65 14.74
N ASP A 235 19.90 8.91 13.66
CA ASP A 235 20.88 7.98 13.11
C ASP A 235 20.94 8.16 11.59
N THR A 236 21.80 9.09 11.17
CA THR A 236 21.94 9.46 9.76
C THR A 236 22.50 8.34 8.89
N ALA A 237 23.10 7.31 9.49
CA ALA A 237 23.55 6.13 8.76
C ALA A 237 22.37 5.26 8.32
N ARG A 238 21.23 5.31 9.05
CA ARG A 238 20.05 4.48 8.79
C ARG A 238 18.91 5.23 8.14
N SER A 239 18.70 6.49 8.48
CA SER A 239 17.67 7.34 7.88
C SER A 239 18.10 8.80 7.87
N ALA A 240 17.74 9.51 6.80
CA ALA A 240 17.90 10.96 6.74
C ALA A 240 16.86 11.72 7.62
N PHE A 241 15.89 11.02 8.20
CA PHE A 241 14.87 11.60 9.05
C PHE A 241 15.11 11.28 10.54
N PRO A 242 14.61 12.11 11.47
CA PRO A 242 14.58 11.77 12.88
C PRO A 242 13.87 10.43 13.09
N LEU A 243 14.44 9.58 13.93
CA LEU A 243 13.87 8.30 14.30
C LEU A 243 13.17 8.43 15.65
N THR A 244 12.09 7.68 15.83
CA THR A 244 11.52 7.42 17.14
C THR A 244 11.90 6.01 17.54
N GLU A 245 12.54 5.88 18.69
CA GLU A 245 12.72 4.61 19.38
C GLU A 245 11.55 4.39 20.33
N ALA A 246 10.93 3.22 20.23
CA ALA A 246 9.87 2.75 21.11
C ALA A 246 10.34 1.49 21.82
N VAL A 247 10.21 1.48 23.15
CA VAL A 247 10.55 0.34 24.03
C VAL A 247 9.25 -0.24 24.58
N THR A 248 9.16 -1.58 24.54
CA THR A 248 8.04 -2.38 25.03
C THR A 248 8.57 -3.45 25.99
N ASP A 249 7.66 -4.14 26.65
CA ASP A 249 7.96 -5.30 27.49
C ASP A 249 8.53 -6.50 26.68
N ARG A 250 8.23 -6.57 25.38
CA ARG A 250 8.67 -7.66 24.49
C ARG A 250 9.76 -7.28 23.49
N GLY A 251 10.27 -6.06 23.54
CA GLY A 251 11.35 -5.63 22.66
C GLY A 251 11.46 -4.14 22.48
N ARG A 252 12.13 -3.73 21.42
CA ARG A 252 12.20 -2.33 21.00
C ARG A 252 12.21 -2.23 19.50
N PHE A 253 11.75 -1.10 18.99
CA PHE A 253 11.77 -0.83 17.56
C PHE A 253 12.03 0.65 17.31
N ARG A 254 12.58 0.93 16.13
CA ARG A 254 12.81 2.28 15.62
C ARG A 254 12.03 2.47 14.34
N PHE A 255 11.41 3.62 14.21
CA PHE A 255 10.70 4.02 13.00
C PHE A 255 10.97 5.48 12.70
N GLU A 256 10.84 5.88 11.45
CA GLU A 256 10.96 7.28 11.07
C GLU A 256 9.82 8.07 11.70
N ALA A 257 10.15 9.10 12.50
CA ALA A 257 9.16 9.84 13.28
C ALA A 257 8.08 10.51 12.41
N TRP A 258 8.40 10.79 11.14
CA TRP A 258 7.51 11.46 10.19
C TRP A 258 6.62 10.50 9.41
N SER A 259 7.22 9.53 8.72
CA SER A 259 6.51 8.57 7.87
C SER A 259 5.92 7.42 8.69
N GLY A 260 6.43 7.14 9.89
CA GLY A 260 6.06 5.94 10.62
C GLY A 260 6.63 4.66 10.00
N LEU A 261 7.55 4.76 9.04
CA LEU A 261 8.19 3.60 8.42
C LEU A 261 9.12 2.91 9.40
N LEU A 262 8.99 1.59 9.50
CA LEU A 262 9.87 0.80 10.35
C LEU A 262 11.31 0.83 9.82
N VAL A 263 12.26 1.04 10.74
CA VAL A 263 13.70 1.09 10.49
C VAL A 263 14.41 -0.07 11.16
N SER A 264 14.08 -0.38 12.41
CA SER A 264 14.62 -1.57 13.06
C SER A 264 13.65 -2.13 14.08
N VAL A 265 13.77 -3.41 14.38
CA VAL A 265 13.11 -4.07 15.50
C VAL A 265 14.07 -5.07 16.13
N GLU A 266 14.01 -5.18 17.44
CA GLU A 266 14.70 -6.16 18.26
C GLU A 266 13.66 -6.77 19.19
N PHE A 267 13.46 -8.07 19.10
CA PHE A 267 12.58 -8.81 19.99
C PHE A 267 13.39 -9.23 21.23
N THR A 268 12.87 -8.94 22.41
CA THR A 268 13.39 -9.55 23.63
C THR A 268 13.14 -11.04 23.52
N ALA A 269 14.20 -11.84 23.45
CA ALA A 269 14.05 -13.28 23.44
C ALA A 269 13.28 -13.68 24.71
N PRO A 270 12.09 -14.30 24.61
CA PRO A 270 11.60 -15.02 25.78
C PRO A 270 12.70 -16.04 26.13
N GLU A 271 13.04 -16.13 27.42
CA GLU A 271 13.93 -17.14 27.98
C GLU A 271 13.77 -18.44 27.19
N ALA A 272 14.88 -18.96 26.67
CA ALA A 272 14.95 -20.04 25.69
C ALA A 272 14.13 -21.26 26.11
N ALA A 273 12.82 -21.23 25.89
CA ALA A 273 11.96 -22.38 26.01
C ALA A 273 12.15 -23.19 24.74
N ALA A 274 13.24 -23.96 24.73
CA ALA A 274 13.54 -25.22 24.03
C ALA A 274 12.64 -25.59 22.84
N SER A 275 12.34 -24.64 21.97
CA SER A 275 11.55 -24.92 20.77
C SER A 275 12.50 -25.65 19.84
N PRO A 276 12.13 -26.85 19.36
CA PRO A 276 13.02 -27.64 18.52
C PRO A 276 13.41 -26.83 17.28
N PRO A 277 14.63 -27.03 16.75
CA PRO A 277 15.05 -26.42 15.50
C PRO A 277 14.03 -26.73 14.40
N ARG A 278 13.68 -25.71 13.61
CA ARG A 278 12.84 -25.87 12.43
C ARG A 278 13.69 -26.17 11.20
N PRO A 279 13.13 -26.86 10.19
CA PRO A 279 13.75 -27.00 8.88
C PRO A 279 14.21 -25.64 8.32
N GLU A 280 15.34 -25.65 7.61
CA GLU A 280 15.98 -24.42 7.12
C GLU A 280 15.08 -23.63 6.16
N ASP A 281 14.33 -24.32 5.30
CA ASP A 281 13.35 -23.74 4.40
C ASP A 281 12.25 -22.97 5.15
N GLU A 282 11.84 -23.47 6.32
CA GLU A 282 10.83 -22.81 7.17
C GLU A 282 11.40 -21.56 7.87
N VAL A 283 12.66 -21.61 8.32
CA VAL A 283 13.38 -20.46 8.89
C VAL A 283 13.54 -19.36 7.84
N LEU A 284 13.97 -19.73 6.64
CA LEU A 284 14.14 -18.79 5.52
C LEU A 284 12.81 -18.21 5.05
N TYR A 285 11.76 -19.04 5.01
CA TYR A 285 10.42 -18.58 4.71
C TYR A 285 9.98 -17.53 5.73
N THR A 286 10.11 -17.82 7.02
CA THR A 286 9.67 -16.90 8.08
C THR A 286 10.38 -15.56 8.03
N GLY A 287 11.71 -15.55 7.89
CA GLY A 287 12.48 -14.31 7.76
C GLY A 287 12.13 -13.52 6.50
N THR A 288 11.91 -14.21 5.39
CA THR A 288 11.51 -13.59 4.12
C THR A 288 10.10 -13.01 4.18
N GLN A 289 9.18 -13.70 4.85
CA GLN A 289 7.83 -13.19 5.07
C GLN A 289 7.84 -11.93 5.92
N PHE A 290 8.59 -11.97 7.03
CA PHE A 290 8.76 -10.80 7.88
C PHE A 290 9.32 -9.60 7.11
N ALA A 291 10.38 -9.81 6.32
CA ALA A 291 10.97 -8.78 5.47
C ALA A 291 9.95 -8.18 4.50
N ARG A 292 9.17 -9.02 3.79
CA ARG A 292 8.15 -8.57 2.83
C ARG A 292 6.99 -7.82 3.47
N THR A 293 6.59 -8.22 4.68
CA THR A 293 5.50 -7.56 5.39
C THR A 293 5.93 -6.19 5.90
N TRP A 294 7.11 -6.09 6.52
CA TRP A 294 7.51 -4.89 7.26
C TRP A 294 8.44 -3.95 6.49
N PHE A 295 9.11 -4.45 5.45
CA PHE A 295 10.08 -3.73 4.62
C PHE A 295 9.85 -4.04 3.12
N PRO A 296 8.63 -3.85 2.59
CA PRO A 296 8.29 -4.24 1.22
C PRO A 296 9.14 -3.54 0.15
N ASP A 297 9.65 -2.34 0.47
CA ASP A 297 10.55 -1.56 -0.39
C ASP A 297 11.96 -2.18 -0.52
N LEU A 298 12.41 -2.91 0.50
CA LEU A 298 13.74 -3.53 0.55
C LEU A 298 13.71 -5.03 0.23
N ALA A 299 12.54 -5.65 0.35
CA ALA A 299 12.31 -7.06 0.04
C ALA A 299 11.08 -7.22 -0.88
N PRO A 300 11.15 -6.78 -2.15
CA PRO A 300 10.06 -6.99 -3.10
C PRO A 300 9.78 -8.48 -3.33
N GLY A 301 8.62 -8.79 -3.94
CA GLY A 301 8.09 -10.16 -4.03
C GLY A 301 8.99 -11.19 -4.72
N ASP A 302 9.92 -10.74 -5.56
CA ASP A 302 10.91 -11.53 -6.29
C ASP A 302 12.32 -11.47 -5.67
N ALA A 303 12.58 -10.55 -4.74
CA ALA A 303 13.87 -10.44 -4.07
C ALA A 303 14.18 -11.72 -3.27
N ARG A 304 15.42 -12.17 -3.43
CA ARG A 304 15.99 -13.30 -2.71
C ARG A 304 17.06 -12.80 -1.75
N PRO A 305 17.02 -13.20 -0.47
CA PRO A 305 18.08 -12.83 0.45
C PRO A 305 19.34 -13.62 0.16
N THR A 306 20.50 -13.00 0.38
CA THR A 306 21.73 -13.73 0.66
C THR A 306 21.68 -14.22 2.11
N VAL A 307 21.99 -15.50 2.32
CA VAL A 307 21.90 -16.14 3.64
C VAL A 307 23.32 -16.40 4.16
N ALA A 308 23.64 -15.90 5.34
CA ALA A 308 24.90 -16.20 6.01
C ALA A 308 24.89 -17.61 6.62
N ALA A 309 26.08 -18.16 6.87
CA ALA A 309 26.20 -19.43 7.61
C ALA A 309 25.53 -19.33 9.01
N PRO A 310 25.01 -20.45 9.54
CA PRO A 310 24.53 -20.52 10.93
C PRO A 310 25.48 -19.86 11.92
N GLY A 311 24.95 -19.00 12.79
CA GLY A 311 25.65 -18.60 14.00
C GLY A 311 25.76 -19.75 15.02
N PRO A 312 26.49 -19.56 16.12
CA PRO A 312 26.66 -20.56 17.18
C PRO A 312 25.33 -21.10 17.74
N ASP A 313 24.32 -20.23 17.83
CA ASP A 313 22.99 -20.54 18.34
C ASP A 313 22.04 -21.08 17.24
N GLY A 314 22.58 -21.42 16.07
CA GLY A 314 21.83 -21.85 14.89
C GLY A 314 21.04 -20.75 14.18
N ALA A 315 21.09 -19.51 14.68
CA ALA A 315 20.45 -18.35 14.06
C ALA A 315 21.01 -18.08 12.65
N ARG A 316 20.16 -17.55 11.76
CA ARG A 316 20.48 -17.20 10.38
C ARG A 316 20.31 -15.71 10.16
N LEU A 317 21.27 -15.12 9.46
CA LEU A 317 21.20 -13.75 8.96
C LEU A 317 20.78 -13.77 7.49
N LEU A 318 19.67 -13.12 7.18
CA LEU A 318 19.15 -12.91 5.84
C LEU A 318 19.41 -11.46 5.45
N THR A 319 20.10 -11.25 4.34
CA THR A 319 20.42 -9.91 3.84
C THR A 319 19.74 -9.68 2.50
N PHE A 320 18.92 -8.64 2.41
CA PHE A 320 18.29 -8.18 1.18
C PHE A 320 18.98 -6.91 0.70
N ARG A 321 19.42 -6.91 -0.56
CA ARG A 321 19.94 -5.74 -1.26
C ARG A 321 19.10 -5.57 -2.53
N PRO A 322 18.15 -4.63 -2.57
CA PRO A 322 17.46 -4.33 -3.81
C PRO A 322 18.49 -3.86 -4.86
N PRO A 323 18.27 -4.15 -6.14
CA PRO A 323 19.11 -3.65 -7.21
C PRO A 323 18.83 -2.15 -7.40
N ASP A 324 19.39 -1.30 -6.53
CA ASP A 324 19.43 0.14 -6.71
C ASP A 324 20.78 0.57 -7.32
N ALA A 325 20.79 1.72 -7.99
CA ALA A 325 22.00 2.23 -8.64
C ALA A 325 23.11 2.62 -7.64
N SER A 326 22.78 2.76 -6.36
CA SER A 326 23.70 3.22 -5.31
C SER A 326 24.28 2.10 -4.44
N GLY A 327 23.65 0.91 -4.39
CA GLY A 327 24.03 -0.18 -3.49
C GLY A 327 23.88 0.14 -2.00
N THR A 328 23.22 1.24 -1.65
CA THR A 328 23.19 1.81 -0.29
C THR A 328 22.03 1.27 0.55
N ARG A 329 20.97 0.77 -0.09
CA ARG A 329 19.82 0.20 0.59
C ARG A 329 20.10 -1.24 1.02
N LEU A 330 19.87 -1.51 2.30
CA LEU A 330 20.17 -2.80 2.91
C LEU A 330 19.08 -3.14 3.92
N LEU A 331 18.64 -4.40 3.91
CA LEU A 331 17.84 -4.97 4.99
C LEU A 331 18.51 -6.22 5.51
N GLU A 332 18.68 -6.29 6.82
CA GLU A 332 19.18 -7.45 7.54
C GLU A 332 18.09 -7.98 8.46
N VAL A 333 17.80 -9.27 8.38
CA VAL A 333 16.83 -9.95 9.23
C VAL A 333 17.50 -11.16 9.87
N THR A 334 17.48 -11.22 11.20
CA THR A 334 18.01 -12.36 11.95
C THR A 334 16.87 -13.24 12.42
N VAL A 335 16.93 -14.54 12.12
CA VAL A 335 15.93 -15.54 12.51
C VAL A 335 16.60 -16.64 13.34
N SER A 336 15.98 -17.03 14.46
CA SER A 336 16.46 -18.11 15.31
C SER A 336 16.35 -19.47 14.61
N ALA A 337 17.06 -20.47 15.15
CA ALA A 337 16.91 -21.87 14.71
C ALA A 337 15.47 -22.40 14.86
N SER A 338 14.67 -21.84 15.78
CA SER A 338 13.26 -22.18 15.98
C SER A 338 12.30 -21.45 15.03
N GLY A 339 12.82 -20.68 14.07
CA GLY A 339 12.03 -19.93 13.09
C GLY A 339 11.42 -18.63 13.63
N ARG A 340 11.93 -18.06 14.72
CA ARG A 340 11.45 -16.77 15.25
C ARG A 340 12.34 -15.63 14.77
N VAL A 341 11.74 -14.52 14.34
CA VAL A 341 12.51 -13.30 14.04
C VAL A 341 13.05 -12.73 15.34
N LEU A 342 14.37 -12.53 15.40
CA LEU A 342 15.07 -11.96 16.56
C LEU A 342 15.29 -10.47 16.38
N SER A 343 15.65 -10.06 15.17
CA SER A 343 15.83 -8.65 14.84
C SER A 343 15.67 -8.41 13.34
N ALA A 344 15.37 -7.17 13.00
CA ALA A 344 15.51 -6.66 11.64
C ALA A 344 16.05 -5.24 11.66
N THR A 345 16.88 -4.88 10.69
CA THR A 345 17.45 -3.55 10.53
C THR A 345 17.48 -3.17 9.05
N ALA A 346 16.84 -2.06 8.73
CA ALA A 346 16.90 -1.40 7.43
C ALA A 346 17.87 -0.22 7.48
N SER A 347 18.64 -0.08 6.40
CA SER A 347 19.43 1.11 6.08
C SER A 347 18.87 1.74 4.82
N ARG A 348 18.48 3.01 4.92
CA ARG A 348 18.00 3.84 3.80
C ARG A 348 18.78 5.17 3.77
N PRO A 349 20.09 5.13 3.48
CA PRO A 349 20.85 6.36 3.29
C PRO A 349 20.28 7.08 2.07
N ARG A 350 20.04 8.39 2.19
CA ARG A 350 19.72 9.22 1.02
C ARG A 350 20.91 9.33 0.08
#